data_AF-A0A1L9GVQ1-F1
#
_entry.id   AF-A0A1L9GVQ1-F1
#
_cell.length_a   1.000
_cell.length_b   1.000
_cell.length_c   1.000
_cell.angle_alpha   90.00
_cell.angle_beta   90.00
_cell.angle_gamma   90.00
#
_symmetry.space_group_name_H-M   'P 1'
#
loop_
_entity.id
_entity.type
_entity.pdbx_description
1 polymer ?
#
loop_
_entity_poly.entity_id
_entity_poly.type
_entity_poly.pdbx_seq_one_letter_code
_entity_poly.pdbx_strand_id
1 'polypeptide(L)' 'MWLIGRGEFQIGEAVTRALKYCDPCERPNTLAGKSASFREVFFDRGGIVAEILHGGIITVGSPIIPPPKGY' A
#
# COMPACT_ATOMS: atom_id res chain seq x y z
N MET A 1 5.66 8.38 -0.96
CA MET A 1 4.21 8.10 -0.95
C MET A 1 3.55 8.89 0.19
N TRP A 2 2.52 9.69 -0.10
CA TRP A 2 2.00 10.73 0.81
C TRP A 2 1.28 10.22 2.08
N LEU A 3 0.68 9.02 2.06
CA LEU A 3 -0.41 8.62 2.97
C LEU A 3 -0.01 8.41 4.44
N ILE A 4 1.25 8.08 4.71
CA ILE A 4 1.74 7.79 6.05
C ILE A 4 1.65 9.06 6.91
N GLY A 5 1.04 8.94 8.10
CA GLY A 5 0.89 10.05 9.05
C GLY A 5 -0.16 11.11 8.67
N ARG A 6 -0.95 10.90 7.61
CA ARG A 6 -1.99 11.87 7.16
C ARG A 6 -3.38 11.61 7.71
N GLY A 7 -3.58 10.49 8.42
CA GLY A 7 -4.88 10.05 8.90
C GLY A 7 -5.43 8.85 8.11
N GLU A 8 -6.74 8.80 8.02
CA GLU A 8 -7.48 7.65 7.50
C GLU A 8 -7.89 7.87 6.04
N PHE A 9 -7.90 6.79 5.27
CA PHE A 9 -8.30 6.79 3.87
C PHE A 9 -9.19 5.58 3.59
N GLN A 10 -10.07 5.73 2.62
CA GLN A 10 -11.09 4.73 2.32
C GLN A 10 -10.79 4.06 0.98
N ILE A 11 -10.98 2.74 0.92
CA ILE A 11 -10.97 1.95 -0.31
C ILE A 11 -12.29 1.19 -0.37
N GLY A 12 -13.15 1.51 -1.34
CA GLY A 12 -14.50 0.92 -1.38
C GLY A 12 -15.23 1.20 -0.06
N GLU A 13 -15.62 0.16 0.67
CA GLU A 13 -16.24 0.28 2.00
C GLU A 13 -15.23 0.21 3.17
N ALA A 14 -13.98 -0.19 2.92
CA ALA A 14 -12.99 -0.37 3.97
C ALA A 14 -12.36 0.96 4.38
N VAL A 15 -12.25 1.19 5.70
CA VAL A 15 -11.53 2.33 6.29
C VAL A 15 -10.16 1.87 6.75
N THR A 16 -9.12 2.57 6.29
CA THR A 16 -7.74 2.14 6.45
C THR A 16 -6.82 3.28 6.89
N ARG A 17 -5.66 2.94 7.45
CA ARG A 17 -4.62 3.89 7.85
C ARG A 17 -3.26 3.41 7.39
N ALA A 18 -2.49 4.28 6.74
CA ALA A 18 -1.16 3.93 6.27
C ALA A 18 -0.17 3.93 7.45
N LEU A 19 0.56 2.82 7.61
CA LEU A 19 1.51 2.63 8.72
C LEU A 19 2.94 2.93 8.30
N LYS A 20 3.40 2.30 7.20
CA LYS A 20 4.79 2.38 6.75
C LYS A 20 4.93 2.04 5.27
N TYR A 21 6.12 2.29 4.74
CA TYR A 21 6.51 1.77 3.42
C TYR A 21 6.62 0.25 3.47
N CYS A 22 6.26 -0.38 2.35
CA CYS A 22 6.57 -1.78 2.13
C CYS A 22 7.98 -1.85 1.53
N ASP A 23 8.95 -2.26 2.33
CA ASP A 23 10.30 -2.50 1.83
C ASP A 23 10.30 -3.75 0.94
N PRO A 24 10.78 -3.65 -0.31
CA PRO A 24 10.81 -4.79 -1.21
C PRO A 24 11.76 -5.86 -0.66
N CYS A 25 11.30 -7.11 -0.70
CA CYS A 25 12.06 -8.28 -0.26
C CYS A 25 12.46 -9.16 -1.46
N GLU A 26 13.22 -10.22 -1.21
CA GLU A 26 13.68 -11.15 -2.27
C GLU A 26 12.65 -12.24 -2.63
N ARG A 27 11.55 -12.37 -1.86
CA ARG A 27 10.52 -13.39 -2.12
C ARG A 27 9.91 -13.29 -3.53
N PRO A 28 9.58 -12.10 -4.07
CA PRO A 28 9.08 -11.96 -5.43
C PRO A 28 10.07 -12.43 -6.50
N ASN A 29 11.39 -12.33 -6.30
CA ASN A 29 12.37 -12.84 -7.26
C ASN A 29 12.17 -14.34 -7.50
N THR A 30 12.10 -15.09 -6.39
CA THR A 30 11.97 -16.55 -6.41
C THR A 30 10.66 -16.95 -7.07
N LEU A 31 9.56 -16.26 -6.73
CA LEU A 31 8.24 -16.54 -7.30
C LEU A 31 8.14 -16.17 -8.78
N ALA A 32 8.83 -15.12 -9.22
CA ALA A 32 8.83 -14.66 -10.61
C ALA A 32 9.89 -15.36 -11.49
N GLY A 33 10.74 -16.22 -10.91
CA GLY A 33 11.84 -16.87 -11.62
C GLY A 33 12.85 -15.88 -12.20
N LYS A 34 13.07 -14.74 -11.52
CA LYS A 34 13.98 -13.69 -11.97
C LYS A 34 15.30 -13.73 -11.20
N SER A 35 16.40 -13.58 -11.92
CA SER A 35 17.75 -13.52 -11.36
C SER A 35 18.14 -12.15 -10.84
N ALA A 36 17.57 -11.08 -11.40
CA ALA A 36 17.77 -9.71 -10.91
C ALA A 36 17.12 -9.52 -9.53
N SER A 37 17.78 -8.76 -8.64
CA SER A 37 17.24 -8.45 -7.31
C SER A 37 15.96 -7.63 -7.41
N PHE A 38 14.83 -8.17 -6.94
CA PHE A 38 13.59 -7.41 -6.85
C PHE A 38 13.71 -6.29 -5.83
N ARG A 39 14.44 -6.50 -4.72
CA ARG A 39 14.70 -5.47 -3.71
C ARG A 39 15.38 -4.25 -4.32
N GLU A 40 16.40 -4.45 -5.15
CA GLU A 40 17.12 -3.36 -5.80
C GLU A 40 16.27 -2.69 -6.88
N VAL A 41 15.64 -3.48 -7.75
CA VAL A 41 14.85 -2.96 -8.89
C VAL A 41 13.60 -2.20 -8.43
N PHE A 42 12.99 -2.60 -7.32
CA PHE A 42 11.80 -1.97 -6.75
C PHE A 42 12.11 -1.10 -5.52
N PHE A 43 13.37 -0.65 -5.37
CA PHE A 43 13.73 0.30 -4.32
C PHE A 43 12.81 1.53 -4.38
N ASP A 44 12.22 1.89 -3.24
CA ASP A 44 11.21 2.96 -3.08
C ASP A 44 9.93 2.79 -3.93
N ARG A 45 9.64 1.54 -4.38
CA ARG A 45 8.47 1.19 -5.20
C ARG A 45 7.65 0.02 -4.64
N GLY A 46 7.87 -0.37 -3.39
CA GLY A 46 7.15 -1.49 -2.77
C GLY A 46 5.72 -1.17 -2.31
N GLY A 47 5.33 0.11 -2.31
CA GLY A 47 4.00 0.54 -1.87
C GLY A 47 3.93 0.83 -0.36
N ILE A 48 2.76 0.64 0.24
CA ILE A 48 2.52 0.90 1.66
C ILE A 48 1.91 -0.30 2.36
N VAL A 49 2.23 -0.45 3.64
CA VAL A 49 1.50 -1.32 4.56
C VAL A 49 0.44 -0.46 5.25
N ALA A 50 -0.81 -0.89 5.17
CA ALA A 50 -1.94 -0.22 5.80
C ALA A 50 -2.64 -1.15 6.80
N GLU A 51 -3.13 -0.55 7.88
CA GLU A 51 -4.01 -1.19 8.84
C GLU A 51 -5.47 -1.01 8.41
N ILE A 52 -6.28 -2.05 8.59
CA ILE A 52 -7.73 -1.97 8.41
C ILE A 52 -8.34 -1.58 9.75
N LEU A 53 -8.93 -0.38 9.81
CA LEU A 53 -9.63 0.10 11.00
C LEU A 53 -11.07 -0.41 11.04
N HIS A 54 -11.72 -0.40 9.87
CA HIS A 54 -13.05 -0.98 9.67
C HIS A 54 -13.08 -1.77 8.36
N GLY A 55 -13.50 -3.03 8.46
CA GLY A 55 -13.66 -3.91 7.30
C GLY A 55 -14.86 -3.53 6.44
N GLY A 56 -14.86 -4.00 5.19
CA GLY A 56 -15.92 -3.77 4.21
C GLY A 56 -15.59 -4.48 2.90
N ILE A 57 -16.52 -4.42 1.94
CA ILE A 57 -16.30 -5.01 0.62
C ILE A 57 -15.46 -4.05 -0.24
N ILE A 58 -14.44 -4.61 -0.89
CA ILE A 58 -13.70 -3.95 -1.98
C ILE A 58 -13.88 -4.74 -3.26
N THR A 59 -14.08 -4.04 -4.36
CA THR A 59 -14.23 -4.60 -5.70
C THR A 59 -13.28 -3.91 -6.67
N VAL A 60 -13.00 -4.55 -7.80
CA VAL A 60 -12.22 -3.92 -8.87
C VAL A 60 -12.94 -2.63 -9.31
N GLY A 61 -12.20 -1.52 -9.34
CA GLY A 61 -12.75 -0.19 -9.64
C GLY A 61 -13.31 0.56 -8.42
N SER A 62 -13.25 -0.02 -7.22
CA SER A 62 -13.61 0.70 -5.99
C SER A 62 -12.82 2.01 -5.86
N PRO A 63 -13.48 3.11 -5.46
CA PRO A 63 -12.83 4.40 -5.30
C PRO A 63 -11.82 4.35 -4.14
N ILE A 64 -10.75 5.14 -4.29
CA ILE A 64 -9.79 5.43 -3.22
C ILE A 64 -10.00 6.88 -2.82
N ILE A 65 -10.50 7.10 -1.60
CA ILE A 65 -10.73 8.43 -1.05
C ILE A 65 -9.56 8.75 -0.13
N PRO A 66 -8.69 9.71 -0.49
CA PRO A 66 -7.52 10.06 0.31
C PRO A 66 -7.92 10.77 1.61
N PRO A 67 -7.01 10.83 2.61
CA PRO A 67 -7.28 11.58 3.83
C PRO A 67 -7.45 13.07 3.49
N PRO A 68 -8.22 13.82 4.31
CA PRO A 68 -8.36 15.26 4.14
C PRO A 68 -7.01 15.95 4.04
N LYS A 69 -6.88 16.90 3.12
CA LYS A 69 -5.73 17.81 3.08
C LYS A 69 -5.97 18.83 4.19
N GLY A 70 -5.49 18.56 5.41
CA GLY A 70 -5.61 19.46 6.54
C GLY A 70 -4.79 20.74 6.35
N TYR A 71 -5.28 21.66 5.51
CA TYR A 71 -4.80 23.03 5.38
C TYR A 71 -5.24 23.88 6.57
#